data_AF-A0A7W9HK01-F1
#
_entry.id   AF-A0A7W9HK01-F1
#
_cell.length_a   1.000
_cell.length_b   1.000
_cell.length_c   1.000
_cell.angle_alpha   90.00
_cell.angle_beta   90.00
_cell.angle_gamma   90.00
#
_symmetry.space_group_name_H-M   'P 1'
#
loop_
_entity.id
_entity.type
_entity.pdbx_description
1 polymer ?
#
loop_
_entity_poly.entity_id
_entity_poly.type
_entity_poly.pdbx_seq_one_letter_code
_entity_poly.pdbx_strand_id
1 'polypeptide(L)'
;MRVRPLIACVCLLAGALVVVASSTAQAAPTRYEAEASPAVCSGSVDSNWSGYSGTGFCNGSNSTSGYAQFTVNASAAGTATVGVRFANGTSTARPANLVVNGSTVQTPSFEGTGAWSTWVTKTLTVSVNAGSNTIRLNPTTSNGLPNVDFLDVEAGGDDPPPPPGGIVGWATQAGGTTGGEGGSTVTVSTFADFKTQAQASGARTILVNGMLSGSGTVAISANKTIRGVGANSGISGTTLGIEDMHPANVIVQNMNIRGVPGRDAIQIESATHIWIDHNTMSSTIEDNPDYYDGMLDITHAADYITVSWNVIRNHWKTSLVGHSDGNGGEDRGHLRVTYHHNWFDHTFERSPRVRFGETVHVFNNYYSDVDNNADSYAIASLMNAGLLVEGNVFERVRQACWSASGYADSDPGRLVARDNSLISSGPCEVNGTVAPIPYTYTAEAVGTVKSSVTAGAGAGKL
;
A
#
# COMPACT_ATOMS: atom_id res chain seq x y z
N MET A 1 59.51 20.64 52.04
CA MET A 1 58.11 20.16 52.02
C MET A 1 57.29 21.10 51.15
N ARG A 2 56.99 20.70 49.90
CA ARG A 2 55.92 21.24 49.03
C ARG A 2 55.89 20.37 47.77
N VAL A 3 54.88 19.51 47.68
CA VAL A 3 54.65 18.60 46.55
C VAL A 3 53.76 19.34 45.54
N ARG A 4 54.08 19.29 44.25
CA ARG A 4 53.22 19.76 43.14
C ARG A 4 52.74 18.54 42.34
N PRO A 5 51.49 18.50 41.86
CA PRO A 5 50.96 17.34 41.15
C PRO A 5 51.30 17.38 39.65
N LEU A 6 51.58 16.20 39.08
CA LEU A 6 51.62 15.95 37.64
C LEU A 6 50.18 15.72 37.14
N ILE A 7 49.78 16.40 36.06
CA ILE A 7 48.59 16.08 35.27
C ILE A 7 49.09 15.43 33.97
N ALA A 8 48.70 14.18 33.74
CA ALA A 8 48.96 13.44 32.50
C ALA A 8 47.80 13.64 31.52
N CYS A 9 48.09 14.16 30.32
CA CYS A 9 47.17 14.18 29.19
C CYS A 9 47.25 12.83 28.47
N VAL A 10 46.12 12.13 28.32
CA VAL A 10 45.97 10.97 27.44
C VAL A 10 45.21 11.44 26.21
N CYS A 11 45.88 11.44 25.05
CA CYS A 11 45.25 11.62 23.74
C CYS A 11 44.74 10.25 23.26
N LEU A 12 43.42 10.09 23.12
CA LEU A 12 42.82 8.97 22.40
C LEU A 12 42.65 9.35 20.92
N LEU A 13 43.33 8.65 20.02
CA LEU A 13 42.99 8.61 18.59
C LEU A 13 41.87 7.59 18.39
N ALA A 14 40.71 8.02 17.89
CA ALA A 14 39.67 7.14 17.38
C ALA A 14 39.71 7.16 15.84
N GLY A 15 40.03 6.02 15.23
CA GLY A 15 39.95 5.83 13.78
C GLY A 15 38.50 5.68 13.33
N ALA A 16 38.10 6.44 12.31
CA ALA A 16 36.77 6.34 11.71
C ALA A 16 36.67 5.07 10.84
N LEU A 17 35.79 4.15 11.25
CA LEU A 17 35.38 3.01 10.42
C LEU A 17 34.28 3.51 9.47
N VAL A 18 34.58 3.61 8.18
CA VAL A 18 33.56 3.91 7.15
C VAL A 18 32.72 2.66 6.93
N VAL A 19 31.49 2.65 7.44
CA VAL A 19 30.50 1.62 7.16
C VAL A 19 29.86 1.97 5.81
N VAL A 20 30.21 1.23 4.77
CA VAL A 20 29.54 1.30 3.47
C VAL A 20 28.21 0.56 3.63
N ALA A 21 27.09 1.28 3.60
CA ALA A 21 25.76 0.67 3.62
C ALA A 21 25.54 -0.09 2.30
N SER A 22 25.45 -1.42 2.39
CA SER A 22 25.04 -2.28 1.28
C SER A 22 23.56 -2.05 1.00
N SER A 23 23.21 -1.66 -0.22
CA SER A 23 21.82 -1.69 -0.72
C SER A 23 21.30 -3.13 -0.64
N THR A 24 20.17 -3.36 0.02
CA THR A 24 19.49 -4.67 -0.01
C THR A 24 18.93 -4.89 -1.41
N ALA A 25 19.46 -5.89 -2.12
CA ALA A 25 18.91 -6.33 -3.38
C ALA A 25 17.59 -7.05 -3.11
N GLN A 26 16.48 -6.55 -3.65
CA GLN A 26 15.19 -7.24 -3.59
C GLN A 26 15.29 -8.52 -4.45
N ALA A 27 15.20 -9.68 -3.79
CA ALA A 27 15.32 -10.97 -4.47
C ALA A 27 14.07 -11.24 -5.31
N ALA A 28 14.26 -11.64 -6.58
CA ALA A 28 13.17 -12.14 -7.40
C ALA A 28 12.55 -13.41 -6.74
N PRO A 29 11.24 -13.69 -6.96
CA PRO A 29 10.63 -14.93 -6.47
C PRO A 29 11.46 -16.14 -6.89
N THR A 30 11.71 -17.04 -5.93
CA THR A 30 12.43 -18.29 -6.22
C THR A 30 11.45 -19.29 -6.79
N ARG A 31 11.70 -19.76 -8.00
CA ARG A 31 10.88 -20.79 -8.65
C ARG A 31 11.24 -22.18 -8.15
N TYR A 32 10.21 -22.98 -7.90
CA TYR A 32 10.28 -24.41 -7.61
C TYR A 32 9.40 -25.15 -8.61
N GLU A 33 10.03 -25.73 -9.63
CA GLU A 33 9.37 -26.53 -10.68
C GLU A 33 8.79 -27.82 -10.06
N ALA A 34 7.56 -28.20 -10.44
CA ALA A 34 6.85 -29.33 -9.83
C ALA A 34 7.46 -30.70 -10.18
N GLU A 35 8.22 -30.76 -11.26
CA GLU A 35 8.94 -31.94 -11.73
C GLU A 35 10.39 -32.04 -11.22
N ALA A 36 10.89 -31.00 -10.56
CA ALA A 36 12.28 -30.95 -10.10
C ALA A 36 12.38 -31.21 -8.60
N SER A 37 13.35 -32.05 -8.19
CA SER A 37 13.68 -32.24 -6.77
C SER A 37 14.08 -30.89 -6.13
N PRO A 38 13.62 -30.56 -4.91
CA PRO A 38 12.98 -31.42 -3.92
C PRO A 38 11.44 -31.48 -3.98
N ALA A 39 10.81 -31.08 -5.09
CA ALA A 39 9.38 -31.28 -5.26
C ALA A 39 9.02 -32.76 -5.44
N VAL A 40 7.80 -33.11 -5.02
CA VAL A 40 7.24 -34.46 -5.12
C VAL A 40 5.82 -34.35 -5.66
N CYS A 41 5.60 -34.92 -6.84
CA CYS A 41 4.28 -35.16 -7.41
C CYS A 41 3.86 -36.60 -7.10
N SER A 42 2.69 -36.80 -6.48
CA SER A 42 2.16 -38.15 -6.23
C SER A 42 1.45 -38.76 -7.44
N GLY A 43 1.35 -38.02 -8.55
CA GLY A 43 0.82 -38.50 -9.83
C GLY A 43 1.96 -38.79 -10.80
N SER A 44 1.88 -38.26 -12.02
CA SER A 44 2.96 -38.33 -13.00
C SER A 44 3.53 -36.95 -13.30
N VAL A 45 4.78 -36.93 -13.73
CA VAL A 45 5.37 -35.76 -14.40
C VAL A 45 5.09 -35.93 -15.90
N ASP A 46 4.29 -35.03 -16.45
CA ASP A 46 3.91 -35.04 -17.86
C ASP A 46 4.47 -33.81 -18.58
N SER A 47 4.48 -33.85 -19.91
CA SER A 47 4.99 -32.77 -20.77
C SER A 47 4.17 -32.58 -22.05
N ASN A 48 2.94 -33.10 -22.06
CA ASN A 48 2.07 -33.26 -23.23
C ASN A 48 1.13 -32.07 -23.52
N TRP A 49 1.13 -31.04 -22.67
CA TRP A 49 0.47 -29.76 -22.92
C TRP A 49 1.49 -28.67 -23.17
N SER A 50 1.24 -27.70 -24.03
CA SER A 50 2.17 -26.57 -24.21
C SER A 50 2.02 -25.53 -23.10
N GLY A 51 3.05 -24.71 -22.88
CA GLY A 51 2.99 -23.51 -22.02
C GLY A 51 3.45 -23.66 -20.57
N TYR A 52 3.81 -24.87 -20.12
CA TYR A 52 4.48 -25.12 -18.84
C TYR A 52 5.93 -24.58 -18.85
N SER A 53 6.57 -24.45 -17.69
CA SER A 53 8.00 -24.13 -17.58
C SER A 53 8.85 -25.34 -17.23
N GLY A 54 10.17 -25.22 -17.35
CA GLY A 54 11.05 -26.35 -17.10
C GLY A 54 10.88 -27.46 -18.14
N THR A 55 10.79 -28.70 -17.65
CA THR A 55 10.79 -29.94 -18.45
C THR A 55 9.48 -30.72 -18.38
N GLY A 56 8.57 -30.32 -17.49
CA GLY A 56 7.25 -30.93 -17.36
C GLY A 56 6.40 -30.22 -16.33
N PHE A 57 5.35 -30.88 -15.87
CA PHE A 57 4.47 -30.40 -14.80
C PHE A 57 3.92 -31.61 -14.03
N CYS A 58 3.47 -31.38 -12.80
CA CYS A 58 2.79 -32.41 -12.01
C CYS A 58 1.35 -32.59 -12.50
N ASN A 59 1.05 -33.75 -13.08
CA ASN A 59 -0.29 -34.23 -13.33
C ASN A 59 -0.76 -35.04 -12.12
N GLY A 60 -1.58 -34.40 -11.27
CA GLY A 60 -2.08 -35.02 -10.04
C GLY A 60 -2.98 -36.23 -10.31
N SER A 61 -2.89 -37.26 -9.47
CA SER A 61 -3.85 -38.37 -9.51
C SER A 61 -5.28 -37.87 -9.26
N ASN A 62 -6.26 -38.37 -10.02
CA ASN A 62 -7.69 -38.13 -9.77
C ASN A 62 -8.14 -38.90 -8.50
N SER A 63 -7.70 -38.41 -7.35
CA SER A 63 -7.90 -39.02 -6.04
C SER A 63 -7.77 -37.97 -4.95
N THR A 64 -8.50 -38.12 -3.85
CA THR A 64 -8.35 -37.31 -2.63
C THR A 64 -7.04 -37.59 -1.88
N SER A 65 -6.36 -38.69 -2.22
CA SER A 65 -5.07 -39.06 -1.62
C SER A 65 -3.87 -38.57 -2.41
N GLY A 66 -4.08 -37.89 -3.54
CA GLY A 66 -3.00 -37.30 -4.32
C GLY A 66 -2.35 -36.11 -3.61
N TYR A 67 -1.18 -35.65 -4.05
CA TYR A 67 -0.58 -34.40 -3.61
C TYR A 67 0.52 -33.91 -4.56
N ALA A 68 0.79 -32.61 -4.50
CA ALA A 68 2.03 -31.99 -4.96
C ALA A 68 2.68 -31.31 -3.75
N GLN A 69 3.92 -31.66 -3.42
CA GLN A 69 4.67 -31.08 -2.31
C GLN A 69 5.95 -30.44 -2.80
N PHE A 70 6.24 -29.24 -2.30
CA PHE A 70 7.45 -28.48 -2.55
C PHE A 70 8.19 -28.32 -1.24
N THR A 71 9.53 -28.38 -1.30
CA THR A 71 10.37 -27.98 -0.18
C THR A 71 11.03 -26.66 -0.55
N VAL A 72 10.70 -25.61 0.19
CA VAL A 72 11.13 -24.24 -0.10
C VAL A 72 12.00 -23.73 1.04
N ASN A 73 13.02 -22.95 0.72
CA ASN A 73 13.88 -22.33 1.74
C ASN A 73 13.51 -20.86 1.89
N ALA A 74 13.37 -20.42 3.13
CA ALA A 74 13.19 -19.03 3.51
C ALA A 74 14.44 -18.54 4.26
N SER A 75 14.97 -17.35 3.93
CA SER A 75 16.14 -16.81 4.65
C SER A 75 15.81 -16.42 6.10
N ALA A 76 14.54 -16.12 6.38
CA ALA A 76 13.99 -15.78 7.70
C ALA A 76 12.58 -16.39 7.87
N ALA A 77 12.08 -16.42 9.11
CA ALA A 77 10.68 -16.76 9.38
C ALA A 77 9.81 -15.54 9.06
N GLY A 78 8.62 -15.75 8.49
CA GLY A 78 7.77 -14.64 8.06
C GLY A 78 6.61 -15.08 7.18
N THR A 79 5.96 -14.12 6.52
CA THR A 79 4.93 -14.42 5.52
C THR A 79 5.59 -14.59 4.16
N ALA A 80 5.33 -15.70 3.49
CA ALA A 80 5.75 -15.93 2.12
C ALA A 80 4.57 -15.77 1.16
N THR A 81 4.81 -15.12 0.03
CA THR A 81 3.88 -15.12 -1.10
C THR A 81 4.20 -16.32 -2.01
N VAL A 82 3.18 -17.11 -2.31
CA VAL A 82 3.26 -18.36 -3.08
C VAL A 82 2.37 -18.23 -4.31
N GLY A 83 2.97 -18.11 -5.48
CA GLY A 83 2.29 -18.19 -6.77
C GLY A 83 2.24 -19.64 -7.25
N VAL A 84 1.08 -20.28 -7.17
CA VAL A 84 0.86 -21.63 -7.74
C VAL A 84 0.43 -21.48 -9.19
N ARG A 85 1.30 -21.84 -10.13
CA ARG A 85 0.91 -21.87 -11.55
C ARG A 85 0.28 -23.22 -11.90
N PHE A 86 -0.93 -23.17 -12.45
CA PHE A 86 -1.73 -24.37 -12.68
C PHE A 86 -2.55 -24.30 -13.97
N ALA A 87 -2.97 -25.46 -14.46
CA ALA A 87 -3.94 -25.60 -15.53
C ALA A 87 -5.05 -26.59 -15.12
N ASN A 88 -6.30 -26.22 -15.36
CA ASN A 88 -7.46 -27.08 -15.19
C ASN A 88 -8.32 -26.99 -16.45
N GLY A 89 -8.09 -27.88 -17.41
CA GLY A 89 -8.81 -27.86 -18.69
C GLY A 89 -10.29 -28.27 -18.59
N THR A 90 -10.81 -28.53 -17.40
CA THR A 90 -12.23 -28.83 -17.15
C THR A 90 -12.98 -27.59 -16.68
N SER A 91 -14.31 -27.67 -16.61
CA SER A 91 -15.15 -26.63 -15.98
C SER A 91 -15.40 -26.86 -14.48
N THR A 92 -14.94 -27.98 -13.92
CA THR A 92 -15.16 -28.31 -12.51
C THR A 92 -13.95 -27.89 -11.69
N ALA A 93 -14.19 -27.09 -10.64
CA ALA A 93 -13.15 -26.67 -9.73
C ALA A 93 -12.48 -27.86 -9.03
N ARG A 94 -11.17 -27.76 -8.81
CA ARG A 94 -10.36 -28.78 -8.15
C ARG A 94 -9.77 -28.23 -6.85
N PRO A 95 -10.55 -28.10 -5.76
CA PRO A 95 -10.07 -27.54 -4.50
C PRO A 95 -9.03 -28.44 -3.81
N ALA A 96 -8.12 -27.80 -3.07
CA ALA A 96 -7.09 -28.49 -2.31
C ALA A 96 -6.86 -27.81 -0.96
N ASN A 97 -6.58 -28.60 0.08
CA ASN A 97 -5.99 -28.12 1.32
C ASN A 97 -4.53 -27.72 1.06
N LEU A 98 -4.19 -26.47 1.35
CA LEU A 98 -2.83 -25.96 1.41
C LEU A 98 -2.26 -26.31 2.78
N VAL A 99 -1.26 -27.18 2.81
CA VAL A 99 -0.62 -27.68 4.02
C VAL A 99 0.80 -27.12 4.07
N VAL A 100 1.12 -26.40 5.14
CA VAL A 100 2.46 -25.84 5.38
C VAL A 100 3.04 -26.46 6.64
N ASN A 101 4.23 -27.03 6.53
CA ASN A 101 4.93 -27.69 7.65
C ASN A 101 4.05 -28.72 8.40
N GLY A 102 3.18 -29.42 7.66
CA GLY A 102 2.28 -30.45 8.19
C GLY A 102 0.92 -29.96 8.67
N SER A 103 0.66 -28.65 8.71
CA SER A 103 -0.62 -28.07 9.12
C SER A 103 -1.39 -27.51 7.94
N THR A 104 -2.68 -27.85 7.80
CA THR A 104 -3.56 -27.19 6.82
C THR A 104 -3.75 -25.73 7.23
N VAL A 105 -3.37 -24.80 6.35
CA VAL A 105 -3.47 -23.36 6.59
C VAL A 105 -4.62 -22.72 5.80
N GLN A 106 -4.97 -23.26 4.63
CA GLN A 106 -6.04 -22.76 3.76
C GLN A 106 -6.63 -23.90 2.91
N THR A 107 -7.78 -23.68 2.26
CA THR A 107 -8.37 -24.60 1.27
C THR A 107 -8.70 -23.89 -0.04
N PRO A 108 -7.68 -23.49 -0.85
CA PRO A 108 -7.92 -22.82 -2.13
C PRO A 108 -8.69 -23.69 -3.14
N SER A 109 -9.61 -23.05 -3.87
CA SER A 109 -10.28 -23.63 -5.04
C SER A 109 -9.51 -23.33 -6.33
N PHE A 110 -9.27 -24.32 -7.19
CA PHE A 110 -8.61 -24.17 -8.49
C PHE A 110 -9.62 -24.33 -9.63
N GLU A 111 -10.10 -23.20 -10.14
CA GLU A 111 -11.14 -23.11 -11.17
C GLU A 111 -10.68 -23.59 -12.55
N GLY A 112 -11.62 -23.82 -13.47
CA GLY A 112 -11.30 -24.15 -14.86
C GLY A 112 -10.53 -23.04 -15.56
N THR A 113 -9.44 -23.39 -16.25
CA THR A 113 -8.62 -22.47 -17.07
C THR A 113 -9.00 -22.48 -18.55
N GLY A 114 -10.01 -23.27 -18.92
CA GLY A 114 -10.56 -23.37 -20.28
C GLY A 114 -9.83 -24.36 -21.19
N ALA A 115 -8.52 -24.59 -20.99
CA ALA A 115 -7.77 -25.65 -21.66
C ALA A 115 -6.58 -26.09 -20.80
N TRP A 116 -6.11 -27.33 -20.99
CA TRP A 116 -4.94 -27.86 -20.28
C TRP A 116 -3.60 -27.22 -20.70
N SER A 117 -3.58 -26.52 -21.84
CA SER A 117 -2.47 -25.65 -22.28
C SER A 117 -2.61 -24.19 -21.82
N THR A 118 -3.69 -23.84 -21.11
CA THR A 118 -3.90 -22.51 -20.54
C THR A 118 -3.52 -22.53 -19.07
N TRP A 119 -2.41 -21.87 -18.76
CA TRP A 119 -1.83 -21.80 -17.42
C TRP A 119 -2.13 -20.46 -16.77
N VAL A 120 -2.61 -20.48 -15.54
CA VAL A 120 -2.85 -19.29 -14.73
C VAL A 120 -2.16 -19.43 -13.38
N THR A 121 -1.83 -18.31 -12.74
CA THR A 121 -1.21 -18.31 -11.42
C THR A 121 -2.23 -17.92 -10.35
N LYS A 122 -2.33 -18.73 -9.30
CA LYS A 122 -3.07 -18.40 -8.07
C LYS A 122 -2.08 -18.01 -6.99
N THR A 123 -2.19 -16.77 -6.52
CA THR A 123 -1.35 -16.25 -5.44
C THR A 123 -1.99 -16.55 -4.09
N LEU A 124 -1.19 -17.07 -3.16
CA LEU A 124 -1.57 -17.44 -1.79
C LEU A 124 -0.51 -16.87 -0.83
N THR A 125 -0.90 -16.56 0.40
CA THR A 125 0.04 -16.15 1.46
C THR A 125 0.13 -17.23 2.53
N VAL A 126 1.34 -17.56 2.98
CA VAL A 126 1.56 -18.59 4.01
C VAL A 126 2.64 -18.18 5.00
N SER A 127 2.52 -18.58 6.26
CA SER A 127 3.61 -18.41 7.22
C SER A 127 4.67 -19.50 7.04
N VAL A 128 5.94 -19.10 6.97
CA VAL A 128 7.11 -19.98 6.85
C VAL A 128 8.05 -19.77 8.03
N ASN A 129 8.75 -20.82 8.43
CA ASN A 129 9.87 -20.77 9.35
C ASN A 129 11.15 -20.34 8.62
N ALA A 130 12.14 -19.83 9.34
CA ALA A 130 13.47 -19.66 8.78
C ALA A 130 14.04 -21.03 8.37
N GLY A 131 14.68 -21.10 7.21
CA GLY A 131 15.19 -22.34 6.63
C GLY A 131 14.15 -23.10 5.82
N SER A 132 14.19 -24.43 5.91
CA SER A 132 13.39 -25.33 5.07
C SER A 132 11.93 -25.42 5.53
N ASN A 133 11.01 -25.31 4.57
CA ASN A 133 9.57 -25.42 4.77
C ASN A 133 8.96 -26.38 3.75
N THR A 134 7.93 -27.14 4.14
CA THR A 134 7.12 -27.89 3.19
C THR A 134 5.85 -27.13 2.84
N ILE A 135 5.54 -27.04 1.56
CA ILE A 135 4.28 -26.51 1.03
C ILE A 135 3.64 -27.61 0.19
N ARG A 136 2.47 -28.09 0.61
CA ARG A 136 1.79 -29.23 -0.02
C ARG A 136 0.35 -28.88 -0.38
N LEU A 137 -0.07 -29.27 -1.57
CA LEU A 137 -1.46 -29.21 -2.04
C LEU A 137 -2.08 -30.60 -1.92
N ASN A 138 -3.12 -30.74 -1.11
CA ASN A 138 -3.88 -31.99 -0.93
C ASN A 138 -5.30 -31.81 -1.50
N PRO A 139 -5.68 -32.47 -2.60
CA PRO A 139 -7.00 -32.34 -3.20
C PRO A 139 -8.09 -32.78 -2.21
N THR A 140 -9.18 -32.03 -2.15
CA THR A 140 -10.31 -32.34 -1.24
C THR A 140 -11.42 -33.13 -1.92
N THR A 141 -11.29 -33.40 -3.22
CA THR A 141 -12.27 -34.15 -4.02
C THR A 141 -11.61 -35.27 -4.82
N SER A 142 -12.42 -36.24 -5.26
CA SER A 142 -11.96 -37.36 -6.11
C SER A 142 -11.49 -36.93 -7.50
N ASN A 143 -11.76 -35.68 -7.90
CA ASN A 143 -11.22 -35.12 -9.13
C ASN A 143 -9.71 -34.85 -9.06
N GLY A 144 -9.08 -34.88 -7.87
CA GLY A 144 -7.65 -34.64 -7.73
C GLY A 144 -7.25 -33.17 -7.89
N LEU A 145 -5.94 -32.92 -8.03
CA LEU A 145 -5.36 -31.59 -8.26
C LEU A 145 -5.54 -31.14 -9.73
N PRO A 146 -5.50 -29.83 -10.03
CA PRO A 146 -5.16 -29.38 -11.37
C PRO A 146 -3.74 -29.84 -11.76
N ASN A 147 -3.35 -29.65 -13.02
CA ASN A 147 -1.95 -29.73 -13.39
C ASN A 147 -1.20 -28.59 -12.70
N VAL A 148 -0.14 -28.88 -11.97
CA VAL A 148 0.69 -27.89 -11.26
C VAL A 148 2.04 -27.80 -11.96
N ASP A 149 2.36 -26.62 -12.46
CA ASP A 149 3.61 -26.33 -13.18
C ASP A 149 4.73 -26.04 -12.19
N PHE A 150 4.58 -24.97 -11.41
CA PHE A 150 5.56 -24.57 -10.40
C PHE A 150 4.92 -23.80 -9.25
N LEU A 151 5.72 -23.61 -8.20
CA LEU A 151 5.53 -22.57 -7.19
C LEU A 151 6.61 -21.50 -7.35
N ASP A 152 6.19 -20.25 -7.56
CA ASP A 152 7.07 -19.10 -7.33
C ASP A 152 6.89 -18.68 -5.88
N VAL A 153 7.97 -18.72 -5.10
CA VAL A 153 7.95 -18.38 -3.68
C VAL A 153 8.90 -17.22 -3.43
N GLU A 154 8.33 -16.13 -2.92
CA GLU A 154 9.07 -15.02 -2.36
C GLU A 154 9.11 -15.22 -0.85
N ALA A 155 10.21 -15.78 -0.37
CA ALA A 155 10.46 -16.05 1.04
C ALA A 155 11.84 -15.49 1.42
N GLY A 156 11.88 -14.33 2.06
CA GLY A 156 13.10 -13.83 2.69
C GLY A 156 13.94 -12.81 1.90
N GLY A 157 13.29 -11.78 1.34
CA GLY A 157 13.83 -10.44 1.56
C GLY A 157 13.52 -10.05 3.01
N ASP A 158 14.15 -9.01 3.55
CA ASP A 158 13.46 -8.27 4.59
C ASP A 158 12.04 -8.03 4.06
N ASP A 159 11.02 -8.64 4.67
CA ASP A 159 9.72 -8.01 4.63
C ASP A 159 10.03 -6.56 5.03
N PRO A 160 9.69 -5.52 4.24
CA PRO A 160 9.34 -4.29 4.91
C PRO A 160 8.33 -4.77 5.96
N PRO A 161 8.55 -4.50 7.26
CA PRO A 161 7.57 -4.92 8.25
C PRO A 161 6.21 -4.57 7.67
N PRO A 162 5.16 -5.42 7.78
CA PRO A 162 3.82 -4.88 7.58
C PRO A 162 3.82 -3.58 8.39
N PRO A 163 3.31 -2.45 7.83
CA PRO A 163 3.21 -1.19 8.54
C PRO A 163 3.02 -1.50 10.00
N PRO A 164 3.96 -1.13 10.89
CA PRO A 164 3.93 -1.66 12.24
C PRO A 164 2.53 -1.45 12.81
N GLY A 165 1.76 -2.54 12.94
CA GLY A 165 0.43 -2.58 13.54
C GLY A 165 -0.77 -2.07 12.73
N GLY A 166 -1.11 -2.64 11.57
CA GLY A 166 -2.44 -2.45 10.97
C GLY A 166 -2.81 -0.99 10.71
N ILE A 167 -4.10 -0.65 10.73
CA ILE A 167 -4.54 0.74 10.56
C ILE A 167 -4.15 1.57 11.78
N VAL A 168 -3.46 2.69 11.56
CA VAL A 168 -3.18 3.72 12.58
C VAL A 168 -3.84 5.01 12.13
N GLY A 169 -4.32 5.81 13.07
CA GLY A 169 -4.87 7.13 12.76
C GLY A 169 -6.38 7.22 12.87
N TRP A 170 -6.92 8.29 12.30
CA TRP A 170 -8.32 8.68 12.45
C TRP A 170 -9.31 7.64 11.94
N ALA A 171 -8.95 6.83 10.94
CA ALA A 171 -9.81 5.75 10.47
C ALA A 171 -9.99 4.58 11.46
N THR A 172 -9.25 4.57 12.58
CA THR A 172 -9.46 3.62 13.70
C THR A 172 -10.49 4.11 14.71
N GLN A 173 -10.83 5.39 14.67
CA GLN A 173 -11.68 6.03 15.67
C GLN A 173 -13.16 5.79 15.33
N ALA A 174 -14.03 6.08 16.31
CA ALA A 174 -15.49 6.12 16.13
C ALA A 174 -16.14 4.87 15.50
N GLY A 175 -15.53 3.69 15.65
CA GLY A 175 -16.04 2.42 15.10
C GLY A 175 -15.04 1.72 14.18
N GLY A 176 -14.01 2.43 13.72
CA GLY A 176 -12.93 1.87 12.92
C GLY A 176 -13.30 1.62 11.46
N THR A 177 -12.35 1.10 10.70
CA THR A 177 -12.49 0.81 9.27
C THR A 177 -12.09 -0.64 9.00
N THR A 178 -13.02 -1.44 8.51
CA THR A 178 -12.87 -2.88 8.23
C THR A 178 -13.09 -3.22 6.75
N GLY A 179 -13.60 -2.27 5.96
CA GLY A 179 -13.81 -2.44 4.53
C GLY A 179 -14.83 -3.54 4.21
N GLY A 180 -14.40 -4.49 3.39
CA GLY A 180 -15.20 -5.63 2.93
C GLY A 180 -15.18 -6.86 3.85
N GLU A 181 -14.69 -6.75 5.09
CA GLU A 181 -14.64 -7.85 6.05
C GLU A 181 -16.03 -8.48 6.26
N GLY A 182 -16.07 -9.82 6.40
CA GLY A 182 -17.31 -10.60 6.49
C GLY A 182 -18.08 -10.75 5.17
N GLY A 183 -17.64 -10.06 4.11
CA GLY A 183 -18.19 -10.13 2.77
C GLY A 183 -17.61 -11.22 1.88
N SER A 184 -18.15 -11.34 0.66
CA SER A 184 -17.56 -12.22 -0.35
C SER A 184 -16.23 -11.65 -0.87
N THR A 185 -15.31 -12.53 -1.26
CA THR A 185 -14.10 -12.14 -1.98
C THR A 185 -14.27 -12.48 -3.46
N VAL A 186 -14.02 -11.52 -4.33
CA VAL A 186 -14.09 -11.67 -5.79
C VAL A 186 -12.79 -11.21 -6.42
N THR A 187 -12.38 -11.82 -7.53
CA THR A 187 -11.25 -11.35 -8.34
C THR A 187 -11.77 -10.82 -9.66
N VAL A 188 -11.39 -9.59 -10.01
CA VAL A 188 -11.80 -8.91 -11.23
C VAL A 188 -10.59 -8.67 -12.12
N SER A 189 -10.71 -8.91 -13.42
CA SER A 189 -9.66 -8.66 -14.40
C SER A 189 -10.13 -7.78 -15.57
N THR A 190 -11.34 -7.21 -15.47
CA THR A 190 -11.88 -6.28 -16.44
C THR A 190 -12.49 -5.07 -15.73
N PHE A 191 -12.47 -3.91 -16.39
CA PHE A 191 -13.06 -2.70 -15.84
C PHE A 191 -14.57 -2.82 -15.62
N ALA A 192 -15.29 -3.51 -16.51
CA ALA A 192 -16.73 -3.72 -16.38
C ALA A 192 -17.10 -4.56 -15.15
N ASP A 193 -16.33 -5.62 -14.88
CA ASP A 193 -16.53 -6.44 -13.68
C ASP A 193 -16.13 -5.65 -12.42
N PHE A 194 -14.98 -4.97 -12.43
CA PHE A 194 -14.59 -4.09 -11.32
C PHE A 194 -15.69 -3.09 -10.95
N LYS A 195 -16.23 -2.36 -11.93
CA LYS A 195 -17.33 -1.42 -11.71
C LYS A 195 -18.56 -2.11 -11.11
N THR A 196 -18.94 -3.26 -11.65
CA THR A 196 -20.08 -4.05 -11.14
C THR A 196 -19.86 -4.46 -9.68
N GLN A 197 -18.69 -4.96 -9.33
CA GLN A 197 -18.38 -5.40 -7.96
C GLN A 197 -18.27 -4.23 -6.99
N ALA A 198 -17.68 -3.11 -7.42
CA ALA A 198 -17.52 -1.89 -6.63
C ALA A 198 -18.86 -1.25 -6.25
N GLN A 199 -19.84 -1.33 -7.14
CA GLN A 199 -21.19 -0.77 -6.96
C GLN A 199 -22.17 -1.73 -6.28
N ALA A 200 -21.80 -3.01 -6.14
CA ALA A 200 -22.68 -4.02 -5.58
C ALA A 200 -23.00 -3.75 -4.10
N SER A 201 -24.19 -4.14 -3.67
CA SER A 201 -24.59 -4.08 -2.27
C SER A 201 -23.86 -5.11 -1.41
N GLY A 202 -23.77 -4.82 -0.11
CA GLY A 202 -23.16 -5.70 0.89
C GLY A 202 -21.63 -5.60 0.94
N ALA A 203 -21.05 -6.17 1.99
CA ALA A 203 -19.61 -6.20 2.17
C ALA A 203 -18.93 -7.02 1.07
N ARG A 204 -17.80 -6.53 0.53
CA ARG A 204 -17.04 -7.26 -0.49
C ARG A 204 -15.55 -6.90 -0.49
N THR A 205 -14.71 -7.92 -0.60
CA THR A 205 -13.31 -7.77 -0.96
C THR A 205 -13.15 -7.99 -2.46
N ILE A 206 -12.66 -6.98 -3.17
CA ILE A 206 -12.48 -6.95 -4.63
C ILE A 206 -10.99 -6.97 -4.90
N LEU A 207 -10.50 -8.13 -5.34
CA LEU A 207 -9.13 -8.33 -5.77
C LEU A 207 -8.99 -7.91 -7.24
N VAL A 208 -8.33 -6.79 -7.49
CA VAL A 208 -8.08 -6.29 -8.85
C VAL A 208 -6.84 -6.99 -9.39
N ASN A 209 -7.00 -7.77 -10.47
CA ASN A 209 -5.91 -8.51 -11.09
C ASN A 209 -5.55 -7.91 -12.45
N GLY A 210 -4.40 -7.25 -12.49
CA GLY A 210 -3.90 -6.52 -13.65
C GLY A 210 -4.25 -5.02 -13.61
N MET A 211 -3.72 -4.29 -14.59
CA MET A 211 -4.00 -2.86 -14.78
C MET A 211 -5.26 -2.71 -15.63
N LEU A 212 -6.35 -2.27 -15.00
CA LEU A 212 -7.63 -2.04 -15.67
C LEU A 212 -7.63 -0.64 -16.32
N SER A 213 -8.19 -0.51 -17.53
CA SER A 213 -8.36 0.78 -18.19
C SER A 213 -9.83 1.13 -18.28
N GLY A 214 -10.19 2.33 -17.84
CA GLY A 214 -11.55 2.85 -17.89
C GLY A 214 -11.56 4.36 -18.09
N SER A 215 -12.75 4.96 -17.96
CA SER A 215 -12.95 6.40 -17.98
C SER A 215 -14.09 6.82 -17.06
N GLY A 216 -14.11 8.11 -16.70
CA GLY A 216 -15.12 8.68 -15.81
C GLY A 216 -14.94 8.21 -14.37
N THR A 217 -16.05 8.12 -13.64
CA THR A 217 -16.06 7.76 -12.21
C THR A 217 -16.68 6.39 -12.00
N VAL A 218 -16.02 5.55 -11.19
CA VAL A 218 -16.64 4.37 -10.58
C VAL A 218 -17.04 4.73 -9.16
N ALA A 219 -18.34 4.78 -8.92
CA ALA A 219 -18.88 4.94 -7.57
C ALA A 219 -18.60 3.68 -6.76
N ILE A 220 -18.00 3.84 -5.58
CA ILE A 220 -17.71 2.78 -4.63
C ILE A 220 -18.80 2.80 -3.58
N SER A 221 -19.54 1.70 -3.43
CA SER A 221 -20.55 1.60 -2.36
C SER A 221 -19.91 1.24 -1.02
N ALA A 222 -20.68 1.32 0.06
CA ALA A 222 -20.16 1.05 1.41
C ALA A 222 -19.65 -0.39 1.58
N ASN A 223 -18.78 -0.57 2.57
CA ASN A 223 -18.21 -1.86 3.00
C ASN A 223 -17.42 -2.56 1.89
N LYS A 224 -16.37 -1.88 1.40
CA LYS A 224 -15.53 -2.40 0.30
C LYS A 224 -14.08 -2.44 0.71
N THR A 225 -13.41 -3.53 0.37
CA THR A 225 -11.95 -3.58 0.29
C THR A 225 -11.59 -3.75 -1.17
N ILE A 226 -10.97 -2.75 -1.79
CA ILE A 226 -10.45 -2.81 -3.15
C ILE A 226 -8.95 -3.00 -3.05
N ARG A 227 -8.45 -4.16 -3.48
CA ARG A 227 -7.04 -4.52 -3.31
C ARG A 227 -6.41 -5.01 -4.60
N GLY A 228 -5.29 -4.44 -4.99
CA GLY A 228 -4.52 -4.92 -6.13
C GLY A 228 -3.87 -6.28 -5.85
N VAL A 229 -3.86 -7.17 -6.84
CA VAL A 229 -3.14 -8.46 -6.81
C VAL A 229 -1.71 -8.25 -7.30
N GLY A 230 -0.74 -8.33 -6.40
CA GLY A 230 0.67 -8.09 -6.72
C GLY A 230 0.97 -6.64 -7.11
N ALA A 231 2.21 -6.38 -7.53
CA ALA A 231 2.75 -5.03 -7.70
C ALA A 231 2.21 -4.25 -8.91
N ASN A 232 1.61 -4.93 -9.89
CA ASN A 232 1.23 -4.32 -11.18
C ASN A 232 -0.28 -4.13 -11.35
N SER A 233 -1.06 -4.41 -10.30
CA SER A 233 -2.51 -4.31 -10.36
C SER A 233 -2.99 -2.90 -10.04
N GLY A 234 -4.09 -2.50 -10.67
CA GLY A 234 -4.50 -1.12 -10.58
C GLY A 234 -5.58 -0.71 -11.56
N ILE A 235 -5.77 0.60 -11.66
CA ILE A 235 -6.71 1.24 -12.57
C ILE A 235 -6.09 2.49 -13.21
N SER A 236 -6.41 2.71 -14.48
CA SER A 236 -5.97 3.87 -15.25
C SER A 236 -7.17 4.57 -15.87
N GLY A 237 -7.14 5.92 -15.89
CA GLY A 237 -8.14 6.73 -16.60
C GLY A 237 -9.44 6.98 -15.84
N THR A 238 -9.60 6.44 -14.64
CA THR A 238 -10.88 6.43 -13.90
C THR A 238 -10.71 6.96 -12.47
N THR A 239 -11.65 7.80 -12.03
CA THR A 239 -11.83 8.22 -10.64
C THR A 239 -12.48 7.09 -9.81
N LEU A 240 -11.96 6.85 -8.61
CA LEU A 240 -12.64 6.08 -7.57
C LEU A 240 -13.42 7.06 -6.67
N GLY A 241 -14.75 7.09 -6.80
CA GLY A 241 -15.61 8.02 -6.05
C GLY A 241 -16.23 7.35 -4.83
N ILE A 242 -16.00 7.89 -3.63
CA ILE A 242 -16.53 7.42 -2.35
C ILE A 242 -17.33 8.57 -1.75
N GLU A 243 -18.65 8.55 -1.95
CA GLU A 243 -19.51 9.72 -1.73
C GLU A 243 -20.74 9.39 -0.87
N ASP A 244 -21.17 10.34 -0.03
CA ASP A 244 -22.45 10.34 0.71
C ASP A 244 -22.70 9.10 1.60
N MET A 245 -21.70 8.69 2.40
CA MET A 245 -21.79 7.50 3.26
C MET A 245 -21.14 7.67 4.64
N HIS A 246 -21.94 7.52 5.71
CA HIS A 246 -21.49 7.69 7.09
C HIS A 246 -21.94 6.51 7.98
N PRO A 247 -21.16 5.40 8.09
CA PRO A 247 -19.84 5.17 7.50
C PRO A 247 -19.90 4.67 6.05
N ALA A 248 -18.88 5.03 5.27
CA ALA A 248 -18.54 4.37 4.02
C ALA A 248 -17.88 3.03 4.29
N ASN A 249 -16.95 2.99 5.26
CA ASN A 249 -16.19 1.79 5.59
C ASN A 249 -15.50 1.20 4.35
N VAL A 250 -14.56 1.94 3.78
CA VAL A 250 -13.87 1.58 2.53
C VAL A 250 -12.36 1.50 2.73
N ILE A 251 -11.74 0.46 2.19
CA ILE A 251 -10.30 0.29 2.10
C ILE A 251 -9.91 0.25 0.63
N VAL A 252 -8.95 1.09 0.23
CA VAL A 252 -8.29 1.04 -1.08
C VAL A 252 -6.81 0.72 -0.85
N GLN A 253 -6.37 -0.44 -1.32
CA GLN A 253 -5.06 -0.97 -0.94
C GLN A 253 -4.27 -1.55 -2.12
N ASN A 254 -2.95 -1.34 -2.16
CA ASN A 254 -2.06 -2.02 -3.12
C ASN A 254 -2.41 -1.77 -4.60
N MET A 255 -3.00 -0.62 -4.92
CA MET A 255 -3.40 -0.28 -6.26
C MET A 255 -2.39 0.65 -6.91
N ASN A 256 -2.10 0.43 -8.19
CA ASN A 256 -1.57 1.47 -9.05
C ASN A 256 -2.75 2.30 -9.60
N ILE A 257 -2.83 3.59 -9.30
CA ILE A 257 -3.92 4.46 -9.74
C ILE A 257 -3.32 5.60 -10.54
N ARG A 258 -3.71 5.75 -11.82
CA ARG A 258 -3.02 6.72 -12.67
C ARG A 258 -3.81 7.34 -13.81
N GLY A 259 -3.38 8.55 -14.17
CA GLY A 259 -3.72 9.22 -15.41
C GLY A 259 -5.22 9.41 -15.59
N VAL A 260 -5.86 10.21 -14.73
CA VAL A 260 -7.30 10.49 -14.72
C VAL A 260 -7.57 11.93 -15.20
N PRO A 261 -7.81 12.17 -16.50
CA PRO A 261 -7.87 13.54 -17.03
C PRO A 261 -9.04 14.35 -16.44
N GLY A 262 -8.74 15.59 -16.02
CA GLY A 262 -9.72 16.59 -15.56
C GLY A 262 -10.55 16.18 -14.33
N ARG A 263 -10.13 15.18 -13.57
CA ARG A 263 -10.79 14.70 -12.35
C ARG A 263 -9.77 14.15 -11.35
N ASP A 264 -10.24 13.89 -10.14
CA ASP A 264 -9.42 13.29 -9.10
C ASP A 264 -9.21 11.80 -9.34
N ALA A 265 -8.08 11.26 -8.89
CA ALA A 265 -7.87 9.81 -8.94
C ALA A 265 -8.70 9.07 -7.88
N ILE A 266 -8.72 9.60 -6.66
CA ILE A 266 -9.64 9.19 -5.58
C ILE A 266 -10.36 10.44 -5.08
N GLN A 267 -11.68 10.41 -5.11
CA GLN A 267 -12.55 11.48 -4.63
C GLN A 267 -13.35 10.97 -3.43
N ILE A 268 -13.22 11.65 -2.30
CA ILE A 268 -13.92 11.33 -1.05
C ILE A 268 -14.73 12.55 -0.62
N GLU A 269 -16.05 12.47 -0.73
CA GLU A 269 -16.94 13.59 -0.39
C GLU A 269 -18.03 13.11 0.57
N SER A 270 -18.26 13.81 1.67
CA SER A 270 -19.35 13.46 2.59
C SER A 270 -19.33 11.96 2.98
N ALA A 271 -18.13 11.44 3.23
CA ALA A 271 -17.92 10.03 3.49
C ALA A 271 -16.95 9.80 4.66
N THR A 272 -17.19 8.74 5.43
CA THR A 272 -16.37 8.48 6.64
C THR A 272 -15.85 7.06 6.76
N HIS A 273 -14.78 6.90 7.55
CA HIS A 273 -14.13 5.62 7.84
C HIS A 273 -13.51 5.00 6.59
N ILE A 274 -12.41 5.62 6.14
CA ILE A 274 -11.74 5.26 4.89
C ILE A 274 -10.24 5.09 5.12
N TRP A 275 -9.68 4.03 4.54
CA TRP A 275 -8.26 3.74 4.60
C TRP A 275 -7.66 3.63 3.19
N ILE A 276 -6.72 4.51 2.87
CA ILE A 276 -5.97 4.53 1.61
C ILE A 276 -4.55 4.07 1.92
N ASP A 277 -4.19 2.86 1.51
CA ASP A 277 -2.96 2.20 1.98
C ASP A 277 -2.14 1.51 0.89
N HIS A 278 -0.81 1.69 0.89
CA HIS A 278 0.07 1.02 -0.09
C HIS A 278 -0.31 1.21 -1.55
N ASN A 279 -0.89 2.33 -1.92
CA ASN A 279 -1.19 2.62 -3.32
C ASN A 279 -0.01 3.37 -3.95
N THR A 280 0.23 3.12 -5.23
CA THR A 280 1.08 3.99 -6.06
C THR A 280 0.17 4.84 -6.94
N MET A 281 0.18 6.15 -6.71
CA MET A 281 -0.64 7.12 -7.38
C MET A 281 0.23 8.05 -8.23
N SER A 282 -0.10 8.22 -9.50
CA SER A 282 0.74 9.03 -10.40
C SER A 282 0.00 9.58 -11.61
N SER A 283 0.52 10.66 -12.18
CA SER A 283 0.15 11.11 -13.52
C SER A 283 1.39 11.34 -14.38
N THR A 284 1.20 11.80 -15.61
CA THR A 284 2.25 12.54 -16.31
C THR A 284 2.25 13.99 -15.83
N ILE A 285 3.40 14.66 -15.91
CA ILE A 285 3.50 16.10 -15.66
C ILE A 285 3.27 16.79 -17.00
N GLU A 286 2.12 17.46 -17.12
CA GLU A 286 1.76 18.24 -18.31
C GLU A 286 2.04 19.73 -18.08
N ASP A 287 2.23 20.50 -19.15
CA ASP A 287 2.44 21.95 -19.08
C ASP A 287 1.23 22.68 -18.47
N ASN A 288 0.02 22.17 -18.73
CA ASN A 288 -1.20 22.65 -18.11
C ASN A 288 -1.39 21.94 -16.76
N PRO A 289 -1.27 22.64 -15.61
CA PRO A 289 -1.49 22.04 -14.29
C PRO A 289 -2.91 21.51 -14.08
N ASP A 290 -3.88 21.92 -14.90
CA ASP A 290 -5.27 21.48 -14.86
C ASP A 290 -5.62 20.38 -15.88
N TYR A 291 -4.64 19.82 -16.61
CA TYR A 291 -4.90 18.64 -17.44
C TYR A 291 -5.37 17.44 -16.60
N TYR A 292 -4.72 17.25 -15.45
CA TYR A 292 -5.22 16.42 -14.37
C TYR A 292 -5.73 17.32 -13.24
N ASP A 293 -6.65 16.81 -12.40
CA ASP A 293 -7.08 17.54 -11.22
C ASP A 293 -6.31 17.12 -9.97
N GLY A 294 -6.98 16.69 -8.89
CA GLY A 294 -6.36 16.15 -7.69
C GLY A 294 -5.89 14.70 -7.85
N MET A 295 -5.03 14.22 -6.95
CA MET A 295 -4.81 12.78 -6.81
C MET A 295 -5.73 12.18 -5.74
N LEU A 296 -5.85 12.85 -4.59
CA LEU A 296 -6.67 12.41 -3.47
C LEU A 296 -7.38 13.61 -2.83
N ASP A 297 -8.64 13.81 -3.16
CA ASP A 297 -9.43 14.91 -2.62
C ASP A 297 -10.41 14.40 -1.55
N ILE A 298 -10.44 15.11 -0.43
CA ILE A 298 -11.21 14.82 0.78
C ILE A 298 -12.01 16.07 1.13
N THR A 299 -13.30 16.07 0.82
CA THR A 299 -14.12 17.28 0.82
C THR A 299 -15.47 17.04 1.49
N HIS A 300 -16.27 18.09 1.63
CA HIS A 300 -17.67 18.03 2.09
C HIS A 300 -17.83 17.25 3.40
N ALA A 301 -17.23 17.73 4.49
CA ALA A 301 -17.30 17.07 5.80
C ALA A 301 -16.91 15.58 5.83
N ALA A 302 -16.14 15.09 4.85
CA ALA A 302 -15.52 13.77 4.93
C ALA A 302 -14.67 13.63 6.20
N ASP A 303 -14.57 12.42 6.76
CA ASP A 303 -14.07 12.30 8.13
C ASP A 303 -13.55 10.90 8.50
N TYR A 304 -12.72 10.82 9.53
CA TYR A 304 -12.12 9.55 9.99
C TYR A 304 -11.36 8.81 8.89
N ILE A 305 -10.31 9.45 8.37
CA ILE A 305 -9.54 8.96 7.22
C ILE A 305 -8.08 8.74 7.59
N THR A 306 -7.51 7.63 7.13
CA THR A 306 -6.07 7.36 7.18
C THR A 306 -5.54 7.17 5.76
N VAL A 307 -4.44 7.85 5.46
CA VAL A 307 -3.67 7.75 4.23
C VAL A 307 -2.27 7.29 4.62
N SER A 308 -1.93 6.04 4.36
CA SER A 308 -0.69 5.44 4.85
C SER A 308 0.10 4.67 3.81
N TRP A 309 1.43 4.71 3.90
CA TRP A 309 2.30 3.87 3.06
C TRP A 309 2.05 4.00 1.55
N ASN A 310 1.47 5.10 1.08
CA ASN A 310 1.25 5.33 -0.34
C ASN A 310 2.49 5.99 -0.95
N VAL A 311 2.69 5.81 -2.24
CA VAL A 311 3.51 6.73 -3.02
C VAL A 311 2.59 7.59 -3.88
N ILE A 312 2.73 8.91 -3.80
CA ILE A 312 2.15 9.84 -4.76
C ILE A 312 3.28 10.54 -5.49
N ARG A 313 3.31 10.45 -6.82
CA ARG A 313 4.43 10.97 -7.61
C ARG A 313 4.04 11.61 -8.93
N ASN A 314 4.88 12.53 -9.39
CA ASN A 314 4.77 13.18 -10.70
C ASN A 314 3.39 13.80 -10.93
N HIS A 315 2.96 14.68 -10.02
CA HIS A 315 1.63 15.25 -10.07
C HIS A 315 1.58 16.69 -9.56
N TRP A 316 0.69 17.50 -10.15
CA TRP A 316 0.57 18.92 -9.80
C TRP A 316 -0.14 19.12 -8.46
N LYS A 317 -1.41 18.71 -8.36
CA LYS A 317 -2.30 18.97 -7.23
C LYS A 317 -2.52 17.69 -6.44
N THR A 318 -1.75 17.47 -5.37
CA THR A 318 -1.67 16.13 -4.77
C THR A 318 -2.91 15.72 -3.97
N SER A 319 -3.15 16.32 -2.82
CA SER A 319 -4.24 15.99 -1.92
C SER A 319 -4.85 17.24 -1.29
N LEU A 320 -6.10 17.53 -1.66
CA LEU A 320 -6.88 18.61 -1.08
C LEU A 320 -7.76 18.07 0.06
N VAL A 321 -7.74 18.76 1.19
CA VAL A 321 -8.62 18.50 2.33
C VAL A 321 -9.43 19.78 2.61
N GLY A 322 -10.72 19.76 2.28
CA GLY A 322 -11.59 20.95 2.29
C GLY A 322 -11.42 21.83 1.05
N HIS A 323 -12.42 21.81 0.17
CA HIS A 323 -12.30 22.34 -1.19
C HIS A 323 -12.37 23.88 -1.28
N SER A 324 -13.11 24.54 -0.37
CA SER A 324 -13.45 25.96 -0.49
C SER A 324 -13.30 26.71 0.83
N ASP A 325 -12.71 27.92 0.77
CA ASP A 325 -12.62 28.84 1.91
C ASP A 325 -14.00 29.27 2.44
N GLY A 326 -15.04 29.16 1.61
CA GLY A 326 -16.43 29.46 1.97
C GLY A 326 -17.18 28.31 2.64
N ASN A 327 -16.62 27.10 2.71
CA ASN A 327 -17.34 25.90 3.14
C ASN A 327 -17.22 25.58 4.64
N GLY A 328 -16.72 26.52 5.44
CA GLY A 328 -16.49 26.29 6.87
C GLY A 328 -17.74 26.00 7.71
N GLY A 329 -18.95 26.24 7.18
CA GLY A 329 -20.20 25.84 7.84
C GLY A 329 -20.43 24.34 7.84
N GLU A 330 -19.94 23.64 6.81
CA GLU A 330 -20.00 22.19 6.67
C GLU A 330 -18.74 21.53 7.24
N ASP A 331 -17.56 22.06 6.92
CA ASP A 331 -16.28 21.36 7.16
C ASP A 331 -15.76 21.46 8.61
N ARG A 332 -16.18 22.45 9.40
CA ARG A 332 -15.70 22.62 10.79
C ARG A 332 -16.23 21.50 11.68
N GLY A 333 -15.30 20.80 12.34
CA GLY A 333 -15.62 19.63 13.18
C GLY A 333 -15.46 18.29 12.45
N HIS A 334 -15.13 18.34 11.16
CA HIS A 334 -14.88 17.18 10.30
C HIS A 334 -13.44 17.22 9.75
N LEU A 335 -13.20 16.54 8.62
CA LEU A 335 -11.91 16.51 7.90
C LEU A 335 -10.75 16.03 8.78
N ARG A 336 -11.00 15.06 9.67
CA ARG A 336 -9.96 14.46 10.51
C ARG A 336 -9.23 13.38 9.72
N VAL A 337 -8.05 13.74 9.23
CA VAL A 337 -7.23 12.89 8.36
C VAL A 337 -5.88 12.63 9.01
N THR A 338 -5.37 11.40 8.85
CA THR A 338 -4.01 11.02 9.23
C THR A 338 -3.22 10.69 7.98
N TYR A 339 -2.04 11.29 7.81
CA TYR A 339 -1.08 10.95 6.77
C TYR A 339 0.16 10.37 7.44
N HIS A 340 0.51 9.12 7.16
CA HIS A 340 1.79 8.59 7.65
C HIS A 340 2.52 7.65 6.71
N HIS A 341 3.84 7.69 6.75
CA HIS A 341 4.70 6.81 5.95
C HIS A 341 4.43 6.87 4.45
N ASN A 342 3.83 7.96 3.96
CA ASN A 342 3.66 8.18 2.54
C ASN A 342 4.93 8.78 1.95
N TRP A 343 5.19 8.47 0.67
CA TRP A 343 6.20 9.12 -0.14
C TRP A 343 5.53 10.08 -1.12
N PHE A 344 5.80 11.37 -0.98
CA PHE A 344 5.45 12.39 -1.96
C PHE A 344 6.70 12.72 -2.78
N ASP A 345 6.73 12.26 -4.03
CA ASP A 345 7.93 12.27 -4.87
C ASP A 345 7.71 13.06 -6.15
N HIS A 346 8.45 14.15 -6.36
CA HIS A 346 8.28 15.01 -7.54
C HIS A 346 6.82 15.51 -7.70
N THR A 347 6.19 15.89 -6.59
CA THR A 347 4.89 16.58 -6.59
C THR A 347 5.08 18.09 -6.53
N PHE A 348 4.13 18.88 -7.02
CA PHE A 348 4.28 20.34 -7.05
C PHE A 348 3.67 21.02 -5.83
N GLU A 349 2.44 20.64 -5.48
CA GLU A 349 1.73 21.23 -4.35
C GLU A 349 0.73 20.26 -3.67
N ARG A 350 0.21 20.71 -2.51
CA ARG A 350 -0.91 20.12 -1.78
C ARG A 350 -0.63 18.72 -1.21
N SER A 351 0.44 18.53 -0.45
CA SER A 351 0.83 17.22 0.11
C SER A 351 0.76 17.14 1.67
N PRO A 352 -0.37 17.43 2.35
CA PRO A 352 -1.67 17.89 1.85
C PRO A 352 -1.84 19.42 1.93
N ARG A 353 -2.86 19.96 1.23
CA ARG A 353 -3.42 21.30 1.49
C ARG A 353 -4.73 21.15 2.28
N VAL A 354 -4.79 21.71 3.49
CA VAL A 354 -5.88 21.48 4.44
C VAL A 354 -6.58 22.77 4.84
N ARG A 355 -7.91 22.71 4.85
CA ARG A 355 -8.79 23.74 5.41
C ARG A 355 -9.69 23.17 6.50
N PHE A 356 -9.95 23.97 7.53
CA PHE A 356 -10.85 23.71 8.67
C PHE A 356 -10.60 22.48 9.57
N GLY A 357 -10.08 21.38 9.02
CA GLY A 357 -9.91 20.11 9.73
C GLY A 357 -9.08 20.26 11.01
N GLU A 358 -9.52 19.63 12.09
CA GLU A 358 -8.81 19.64 13.37
C GLU A 358 -9.07 18.36 14.19
N THR A 359 -8.05 17.62 14.63
CA THR A 359 -6.61 17.76 14.31
C THR A 359 -6.24 16.88 13.14
N VAL A 360 -5.66 17.43 12.07
CA VAL A 360 -5.03 16.64 11.01
C VAL A 360 -3.62 16.26 11.45
N HIS A 361 -3.28 14.98 11.31
CA HIS A 361 -2.01 14.44 11.80
C HIS A 361 -1.14 13.99 10.62
N VAL A 362 0.04 14.58 10.48
CA VAL A 362 0.95 14.32 9.37
C VAL A 362 2.28 13.89 9.96
N PHE A 363 2.58 12.59 9.96
CA PHE A 363 3.78 12.08 10.63
C PHE A 363 4.55 11.02 9.86
N ASN A 364 5.88 11.01 10.00
CA ASN A 364 6.77 10.06 9.33
C ASN A 364 6.55 9.92 7.81
N ASN A 365 6.14 10.98 7.11
CA ASN A 365 6.10 11.00 5.65
C ASN A 365 7.46 11.45 5.09
N TYR A 366 7.76 11.04 3.86
CA TYR A 366 8.92 11.47 3.11
C TYR A 366 8.49 12.32 1.91
N TYR A 367 9.01 13.53 1.83
CA TYR A 367 8.79 14.48 0.75
C TYR A 367 10.11 14.66 0.01
N SER A 368 10.15 14.35 -1.29
CA SER A 368 11.30 14.58 -2.14
C SER A 368 10.92 15.33 -3.40
N ASP A 369 11.79 16.24 -3.85
CA ASP A 369 11.67 16.88 -5.16
C ASP A 369 10.41 17.75 -5.31
N VAL A 370 9.97 18.41 -4.24
CA VAL A 370 8.83 19.34 -4.27
C VAL A 370 9.38 20.75 -4.52
N ASP A 371 10.14 20.89 -5.60
CA ASP A 371 10.91 22.09 -5.97
C ASP A 371 10.83 22.42 -7.48
N ASN A 372 9.83 21.89 -8.18
CA ASN A 372 9.66 22.04 -9.62
C ASN A 372 9.55 23.51 -10.09
N ASN A 373 8.99 24.40 -9.25
CA ASN A 373 8.93 25.84 -9.55
C ASN A 373 8.99 26.71 -8.28
N ALA A 374 8.89 28.02 -8.46
CA ALA A 374 9.03 29.00 -7.38
C ALA A 374 7.91 28.91 -6.32
N ASP A 375 6.75 28.37 -6.70
CA ASP A 375 5.52 28.29 -5.92
C ASP A 375 5.30 26.90 -5.29
N SER A 376 6.18 25.92 -5.57
CA SER A 376 6.05 24.56 -5.05
C SER A 376 6.08 24.53 -3.51
N TYR A 377 5.24 23.69 -2.90
CA TYR A 377 5.20 23.49 -1.46
C TYR A 377 4.68 22.09 -1.10
N ALA A 378 5.09 21.56 0.05
CA ALA A 378 4.58 20.29 0.54
C ALA A 378 3.25 20.49 1.29
N ILE A 379 3.26 20.98 2.53
CA ILE A 379 2.07 21.02 3.39
C ILE A 379 1.50 22.43 3.46
N ALA A 380 0.17 22.59 3.51
CA ALA A 380 -0.46 23.86 3.86
C ALA A 380 -1.58 23.66 4.88
N SER A 381 -1.49 24.38 6.01
CA SER A 381 -2.57 24.51 7.00
C SER A 381 -3.23 25.88 6.82
N LEU A 382 -4.51 25.89 6.45
CA LEU A 382 -5.24 27.10 6.03
C LEU A 382 -6.61 27.16 6.70
N MET A 383 -7.26 28.33 6.65
CA MET A 383 -8.62 28.54 7.14
C MET A 383 -8.84 28.01 8.57
N ASN A 384 -7.87 28.30 9.45
CA ASN A 384 -7.88 27.87 10.85
C ASN A 384 -7.86 26.34 11.08
N ALA A 385 -7.46 25.53 10.07
CA ALA A 385 -7.14 24.12 10.25
C ALA A 385 -6.06 23.92 11.33
N GLY A 386 -6.08 22.79 12.03
CA GLY A 386 -5.08 22.45 13.05
C GLY A 386 -4.27 21.22 12.65
N LEU A 387 -3.00 21.40 12.32
CA LEU A 387 -2.10 20.31 11.90
C LEU A 387 -0.99 20.02 12.93
N LEU A 388 -0.86 18.77 13.35
CA LEU A 388 0.37 18.26 13.96
C LEU A 388 1.24 17.65 12.87
N VAL A 389 2.40 18.26 12.61
CA VAL A 389 3.37 17.81 11.60
C VAL A 389 4.61 17.32 12.32
N GLU A 390 4.81 16.00 12.42
CA GLU A 390 5.92 15.46 13.21
C GLU A 390 6.72 14.30 12.61
N GLY A 391 8.04 14.30 12.80
CA GLY A 391 8.89 13.20 12.33
C GLY A 391 8.95 13.06 10.81
N ASN A 392 8.59 14.08 10.02
CA ASN A 392 8.62 14.00 8.56
C ASN A 392 10.01 14.39 8.01
N VAL A 393 10.36 13.83 6.85
CA VAL A 393 11.59 14.18 6.14
C VAL A 393 11.23 14.96 4.88
N PHE A 394 11.75 16.18 4.76
CA PHE A 394 11.62 17.03 3.58
C PHE A 394 12.99 17.20 2.91
N GLU A 395 13.15 16.67 1.71
CA GLU A 395 14.38 16.71 0.94
C GLU A 395 14.18 17.43 -0.39
N ARG A 396 14.82 18.59 -0.54
CA ARG A 396 14.64 19.47 -1.72
C ARG A 396 13.19 19.83 -1.93
N VAL A 397 12.61 20.41 -0.89
CA VAL A 397 11.25 20.94 -0.88
C VAL A 397 11.33 22.44 -0.83
N ARG A 398 10.74 23.14 -1.80
CA ARG A 398 10.82 24.60 -1.93
C ARG A 398 10.24 25.33 -0.72
N GLN A 399 9.08 24.91 -0.24
CA GLN A 399 8.48 25.32 1.03
C GLN A 399 7.92 24.07 1.72
N ALA A 400 8.41 23.74 2.92
CA ALA A 400 7.96 22.54 3.62
C ALA A 400 6.52 22.70 4.14
N CYS A 401 6.20 23.84 4.77
CA CYS A 401 4.85 24.10 5.27
C CYS A 401 4.44 25.57 5.16
N TRP A 402 3.23 25.83 4.69
CA TRP A 402 2.52 27.09 4.88
C TRP A 402 1.59 27.00 6.10
N SER A 403 1.57 28.04 6.94
CA SER A 403 0.55 28.17 7.99
C SER A 403 0.30 29.61 8.41
N ALA A 404 1.30 30.30 8.96
CA ALA A 404 1.12 31.58 9.64
C ALA A 404 0.78 32.70 8.65
N SER A 405 1.32 32.58 7.44
CA SER A 405 1.11 33.55 6.36
C SER A 405 -0.13 33.28 5.51
N GLY A 406 -0.82 32.15 5.73
CA GLY A 406 -1.81 31.65 4.78
C GLY A 406 -1.13 31.18 3.49
N TYR A 407 -1.91 31.00 2.43
CA TYR A 407 -1.39 30.69 1.09
C TYR A 407 -2.43 31.06 0.03
N ALA A 408 -1.99 31.71 -1.05
CA ALA A 408 -2.87 32.33 -2.04
C ALA A 408 -3.94 33.19 -1.35
N ASP A 409 -5.23 33.00 -1.67
CA ASP A 409 -6.34 33.74 -1.07
C ASP A 409 -6.82 33.16 0.27
N SER A 410 -6.26 32.03 0.71
CA SER A 410 -6.73 31.33 1.92
C SER A 410 -6.03 31.88 3.17
N ASP A 411 -6.85 32.23 4.18
CA ASP A 411 -6.39 32.72 5.48
C ASP A 411 -5.48 31.72 6.21
N PRO A 412 -4.65 32.18 7.17
CA PRO A 412 -3.78 31.34 7.98
C PRO A 412 -4.49 30.16 8.68
N GLY A 413 -3.76 29.05 8.79
CA GLY A 413 -4.09 27.93 9.66
C GLY A 413 -3.22 27.87 10.91
N ARG A 414 -3.34 26.77 11.66
CA ARG A 414 -2.51 26.45 12.83
C ARG A 414 -1.70 25.19 12.53
N LEU A 415 -0.43 25.21 12.90
CA LEU A 415 0.51 24.11 12.65
C LEU A 415 1.52 24.04 13.78
N VAL A 416 1.63 22.86 14.38
CA VAL A 416 2.69 22.53 15.35
C VAL A 416 3.65 21.55 14.67
N ALA A 417 4.92 21.94 14.54
CA ALA A 417 5.98 21.11 13.97
C ALA A 417 6.82 20.47 15.08
N ARG A 418 7.15 19.17 14.95
CA ARG A 418 8.04 18.45 15.89
C ARG A 418 8.98 17.50 15.15
N ASP A 419 10.25 17.47 15.50
CA ASP A 419 11.22 16.47 14.98
C ASP A 419 11.20 16.28 13.45
N ASN A 420 10.95 17.34 12.66
CA ASN A 420 11.01 17.25 11.20
C ASN A 420 12.43 17.51 10.70
N SER A 421 12.85 16.77 9.67
CA SER A 421 14.14 16.95 9.00
C SER A 421 13.97 17.76 7.72
N LEU A 422 14.71 18.87 7.60
CA LEU A 422 14.73 19.73 6.42
C LEU A 422 16.10 19.65 5.74
N ILE A 423 16.19 18.85 4.67
CA ILE A 423 17.41 18.62 3.89
C ILE A 423 17.33 19.44 2.61
N SER A 424 18.11 20.51 2.50
CA SER A 424 18.06 21.41 1.33
C SER A 424 16.64 21.92 1.01
N SER A 425 15.85 22.16 2.06
CA SER A 425 14.44 22.50 1.96
C SER A 425 14.16 23.88 2.57
N GLY A 426 13.11 24.53 2.08
CA GLY A 426 12.55 25.74 2.68
C GLY A 426 11.89 25.48 4.03
N PRO A 427 11.43 26.56 4.70
CA PRO A 427 10.92 26.46 6.06
C PRO A 427 9.58 25.72 6.15
N CYS A 428 9.30 25.23 7.36
CA CYS A 428 7.97 24.83 7.78
C CYS A 428 7.44 25.89 8.74
N GLU A 429 6.47 26.70 8.29
CA GLU A 429 5.83 27.68 9.17
C GLU A 429 5.06 26.99 10.29
N VAL A 430 5.08 27.61 11.46
CA VAL A 430 4.31 27.17 12.64
C VAL A 430 3.39 28.29 13.08
N ASN A 431 2.23 27.94 13.61
CA ASN A 431 1.27 28.91 14.13
C ASN A 431 0.32 28.28 15.15
N GLY A 432 0.05 29.00 16.24
CA GLY A 432 -0.96 28.63 17.23
C GLY A 432 -0.72 27.29 17.93
N THR A 433 -1.82 26.62 18.28
CA THR A 433 -1.85 25.31 18.93
C THR A 433 -2.81 24.37 18.19
N VAL A 434 -2.65 23.06 18.40
CA VAL A 434 -3.52 22.03 17.83
C VAL A 434 -4.05 21.11 18.93
N ALA A 435 -5.24 20.55 18.72
CA ALA A 435 -5.81 19.59 19.67
C ALA A 435 -4.93 18.32 19.77
N PRO A 436 -4.97 17.60 20.90
CA PRO A 436 -4.19 16.38 21.06
C PRO A 436 -4.68 15.25 20.14
N ILE A 437 -3.76 14.37 19.73
CA ILE A 437 -4.08 13.17 18.97
C ILE A 437 -4.79 12.15 19.88
N PRO A 438 -6.01 11.67 19.54
CA PRO A 438 -6.80 10.83 20.44
C PRO A 438 -6.49 9.33 20.36
N TYR A 439 -5.71 8.90 19.38
CA TYR A 439 -5.34 7.50 19.17
C TYR A 439 -3.89 7.23 19.57
N THR A 440 -3.60 5.95 19.84
CA THR A 440 -2.23 5.50 20.08
C THR A 440 -1.48 5.36 18.76
N TYR A 441 -0.23 5.80 18.74
CA TYR A 441 0.70 5.62 17.64
C TYR A 441 2.12 5.61 18.20
N THR A 442 3.06 5.09 17.42
CA THR A 442 4.50 5.22 17.70
C THR A 442 5.12 5.89 16.48
N ALA A 443 5.61 7.12 16.65
CA ALA A 443 6.38 7.77 15.60
C ALA A 443 7.76 7.12 15.49
N GLU A 444 8.18 6.81 14.27
CA GLU A 444 9.56 6.43 13.98
C GLU A 444 10.50 7.62 14.22
N ALA A 445 11.75 7.33 14.55
CA ALA A 445 12.78 8.35 14.61
C ALA A 445 12.98 8.96 13.21
N VAL A 446 13.00 10.30 13.11
CA VAL A 446 13.05 10.99 11.81
C VAL A 446 14.18 10.53 10.89
N GLY A 447 15.32 10.10 11.46
CA GLY A 447 16.46 9.59 10.71
C GLY A 447 16.23 8.26 9.97
N THR A 448 15.22 7.46 10.34
CA THR A 448 14.90 6.17 9.69
C THR A 448 13.78 6.30 8.66
N VAL A 449 12.99 7.37 8.72
CA VAL A 449 11.76 7.56 7.92
C VAL A 449 12.02 7.44 6.43
N LYS A 450 13.05 8.08 5.90
CA LYS A 450 13.39 7.98 4.47
C LYS A 450 13.62 6.53 4.06
N SER A 451 14.41 5.77 4.82
CA SER A 451 14.67 4.35 4.51
C SER A 451 13.41 3.49 4.65
N SER A 452 12.62 3.66 5.71
CA SER A 452 11.39 2.90 5.93
C SER A 452 10.40 3.15 4.80
N VAL A 453 10.12 4.43 4.50
CA VAL A 453 9.15 4.84 3.49
C VAL A 453 9.58 4.42 2.09
N THR A 454 10.84 4.60 1.70
CA THR A 454 11.30 4.19 0.36
C THR A 454 11.34 2.66 0.18
N ALA A 455 11.45 1.89 1.26
CA ALA A 455 11.39 0.44 1.22
C ALA A 455 9.96 -0.11 1.19
N GLY A 456 9.05 0.48 1.98
CA GLY A 456 7.72 -0.05 2.25
C GLY A 456 6.56 0.65 1.55
N ALA A 457 6.70 1.90 1.09
CA ALA A 457 5.55 2.60 0.50
C ALA A 457 5.25 2.17 -0.94
N GLY A 458 3.96 2.13 -1.27
CA GLY A 458 3.43 1.95 -2.61
C GLY A 458 2.93 0.55 -2.92
N ALA A 459 2.36 0.40 -4.12
CA ALA A 459 1.86 -0.87 -4.60
C ALA A 459 3.00 -1.89 -4.77
N GLY A 460 2.73 -3.14 -4.41
CA GLY A 460 3.67 -4.25 -4.42
C GLY A 460 4.47 -4.43 -3.13
N LYS A 461 4.12 -3.70 -2.07
CA LYS A 461 4.86 -3.69 -0.79
C LYS A 461 4.01 -4.12 0.42
N LEU A 462 2.86 -4.75 0.15
CA LEU A 462 1.99 -5.35 1.16
C LEU A 462 2.48 -6.66 1.73
#